data_AF-A0A9D1KLS4-F1
#
_entry.id   AF-A0A9D1KLS4-F1
#
_cell.length_a   1.000
_cell.length_b   1.000
_cell.length_c   1.000
_cell.angle_alpha   90.00
_cell.angle_beta   90.00
_cell.angle_gamma   90.00
#
_symmetry.space_group_name_H-M   'P 1'
#
loop_
_entity.id
_entity.type
_entity.pdbx_description
1 polymer ?
#
loop_
_entity_poly.entity_id
_entity_poly.type
_entity_poly.pdbx_seq_one_letter_code
_entity_poly.pdbx_strand_id
1 'polypeptide(L)'
;LTGDAAELGPWLASHRDVNALDLTGADAELRTELATAAAPTVKRVHVPRREPDFHGPAGTARLRAFLEIKTVWHPVGAPSLSGGGGY
;
A
#
# COMPACT_ATOMS: atom_id res chain seq x y z
N LEU A 1 1.86 17.36 6.77
CA LEU A 1 1.66 17.95 8.10
C LEU A 1 3.01 17.94 8.80
N THR A 2 3.36 18.99 9.52
CA THR A 2 4.51 19.00 10.44
C THR A 2 3.99 18.91 11.87
N GLY A 3 4.71 18.23 12.75
CA GLY A 3 4.27 18.02 14.14
C GLY A 3 4.77 16.69 14.69
N ASP A 4 4.26 16.34 15.87
CA ASP A 4 4.56 15.05 16.52
C ASP A 4 3.79 13.91 15.84
N ALA A 5 4.50 12.85 15.46
CA ALA A 5 3.90 11.66 14.88
C ALA A 5 2.99 10.90 15.86
N ALA A 6 3.30 10.94 17.16
CA ALA A 6 2.46 10.33 18.19
C ALA A 6 1.14 11.11 18.39
N GLU A 7 1.16 12.42 18.14
CA GLU A 7 -0.05 13.26 18.16
C GLU A 7 -0.90 13.08 16.90
N LEU A 8 -0.26 13.14 15.72
CA LEU A 8 -0.95 13.16 14.43
C LEU A 8 -1.34 11.75 13.93
N GLY A 9 -0.52 10.75 14.24
CA GLY A 9 -0.67 9.38 13.73
C GLY A 9 -2.02 8.72 14.05
N PRO A 10 -2.53 8.77 15.29
CA PRO A 10 -3.80 8.13 15.65
C PRO A 10 -5.00 8.65 14.85
N TRP A 11 -4.99 9.93 14.47
CA TRP A 11 -6.01 10.51 13.61
C TRP A 11 -5.96 9.88 12.22
N LEU A 12 -4.78 9.82 11.60
CA LEU A 12 -4.62 9.19 10.28
C LEU A 12 -4.93 7.68 10.31
N ALA A 13 -4.58 7.00 11.40
CA ALA A 13 -4.85 5.58 11.59
C ALA A 13 -6.32 5.26 11.78
N SER A 14 -7.08 6.07 12.52
CA SER A 14 -8.51 5.83 12.72
C SER A 14 -9.39 6.39 11.61
N HIS A 15 -8.87 7.30 10.77
CA HIS A 15 -9.67 7.97 9.74
C HIS A 15 -10.20 6.99 8.70
N ARG A 16 -11.52 7.01 8.47
CA ARG A 16 -12.20 6.07 7.56
C ARG A 16 -11.90 6.31 6.09
N ASP A 17 -11.50 7.52 5.73
CA ASP A 17 -11.17 7.90 4.34
C ASP A 17 -9.66 7.79 4.01
N VAL A 18 -8.85 7.32 4.96
CA VAL A 18 -7.44 6.99 4.71
C VAL A 18 -7.35 5.52 4.29
N ASN A 19 -6.75 5.22 3.14
CA ASN A 19 -6.71 3.85 2.62
C ASN A 19 -5.47 3.04 3.04
N ALA A 20 -4.38 3.71 3.44
CA ALA A 20 -3.14 3.06 3.84
C ALA A 20 -2.25 3.97 4.69
N LEU A 21 -1.32 3.37 5.44
CA LEU A 21 -0.30 4.06 6.24
C LEU A 21 1.09 3.48 6.02
N ASP A 22 2.09 4.35 6.05
CA ASP A 22 3.50 4.01 6.13
C ASP A 22 4.02 4.41 7.51
N LEU A 23 4.50 3.43 8.28
CA LEU A 23 4.99 3.65 9.65
C LEU A 23 6.52 3.72 9.72
N THR A 24 7.20 3.99 8.61
CA THR A 24 8.64 4.26 8.59
C THR A 24 8.96 5.43 9.53
N GLY A 25 9.99 5.29 10.37
CA GLY A 25 10.40 6.29 11.36
C GLY A 25 9.63 6.26 12.69
N ALA A 26 8.50 5.55 12.81
CA ALA A 26 7.86 5.30 14.11
C ALA A 26 8.66 4.25 14.90
N ASP A 27 8.67 4.34 16.22
CA ASP A 27 9.24 3.30 17.11
C ASP A 27 8.33 2.06 17.20
N ALA A 28 8.76 1.04 17.94
CA ALA A 28 8.07 -0.25 17.97
C ALA A 28 6.69 -0.16 18.64
N GLU A 29 6.61 0.60 19.73
CA GLU A 29 5.41 0.86 20.50
C GLU A 29 4.38 1.62 19.64
N LEU A 30 4.77 2.76 19.07
CA LEU A 30 3.90 3.57 18.22
C LEU A 30 3.47 2.81 16.96
N ARG A 31 4.34 2.00 16.36
CA ARG A 31 3.95 1.12 15.23
C ARG A 31 2.80 0.20 15.61
N THR A 32 2.88 -0.41 16.79
CA THR A 32 1.87 -1.36 17.28
C THR A 32 0.55 -0.65 17.55
N GLU A 33 0.59 0.51 18.19
CA GLU A 33 -0.58 1.34 18.47
C GLU A 33 -1.28 1.80 17.18
N LEU A 34 -0.51 2.34 16.22
CA LEU A 34 -1.06 2.82 14.96
C LEU A 34 -1.61 1.69 14.09
N ALA A 35 -0.95 0.53 14.06
CA ALA A 35 -1.48 -0.65 13.36
C ALA A 35 -2.79 -1.14 14.00
N THR A 36 -2.89 -1.10 15.33
CA THR A 36 -4.11 -1.45 16.06
C THR A 36 -5.24 -0.47 15.75
N ALA A 37 -4.97 0.84 15.76
CA ALA A 37 -5.94 1.88 15.43
C ALA A 37 -6.40 1.83 13.95
N ALA A 38 -5.56 1.33 13.05
CA ALA A 38 -5.87 1.13 11.63
C ALA A 38 -6.80 -0.07 11.37
N ALA A 39 -6.72 -1.10 12.22
CA ALA A 39 -7.42 -2.38 12.04
C ALA A 39 -8.94 -2.28 11.81
N PRO A 40 -9.71 -1.40 12.50
CA PRO A 40 -11.15 -1.28 12.30
C PRO A 40 -11.59 -0.92 10.87
N THR A 41 -10.70 -0.35 10.06
CA THR A 41 -10.97 0.02 8.65
C THR A 41 -10.29 -0.91 7.66
N VAL A 42 -9.53 -1.91 8.14
CA VAL A 42 -8.76 -2.85 7.33
C VAL A 42 -7.84 -2.14 6.32
N LYS A 43 -7.36 -0.93 6.67
CA LYS A 43 -6.43 -0.19 5.81
C LYS A 43 -5.08 -0.90 5.76
N ARG A 44 -4.37 -0.75 4.65
CA ARG A 44 -3.03 -1.33 4.51
C ARG A 44 -2.04 -0.61 5.41
N VAL A 45 -1.19 -1.35 6.10
CA VAL A 45 -0.14 -0.78 6.98
C VAL A 45 1.21 -1.32 6.53
N HIS A 46 2.09 -0.44 6.08
CA HIS A 46 3.47 -0.76 5.76
C HIS A 46 4.36 -0.53 6.99
N VAL A 47 5.05 -1.57 7.43
CA VAL A 47 6.04 -1.51 8.50
C VAL A 47 7.38 -2.04 7.98
N PRO A 48 8.40 -1.19 7.82
CA PRO A 48 9.69 -1.65 7.35
C PRO A 48 10.41 -2.46 8.45
N ARG A 49 11.01 -3.60 8.08
CA ARG A 49 11.77 -4.47 9.01
C ARG A 49 13.02 -3.81 9.58
N ARG A 50 13.58 -2.84 8.87
CA ARG A 50 14.74 -2.02 9.24
C ARG A 50 14.54 -0.62 8.68
N GLU A 51 15.22 0.37 9.24
CA GLU A 51 15.21 1.71 8.66
C GLU A 51 15.74 1.66 7.22
N PRO A 52 14.99 2.17 6.23
CA PRO A 52 15.44 2.19 4.86
C PRO A 52 16.60 3.17 4.68
N ASP A 53 17.54 2.82 3.80
CA ASP A 53 18.56 3.76 3.33
C ASP A 53 17.92 4.72 2.33
N PHE A 54 17.78 5.98 2.73
CA PHE A 54 17.19 7.04 1.91
C PHE A 54 18.17 7.66 0.90
N HIS A 55 19.46 7.37 1.02
CA HIS A 55 20.48 7.82 0.08
C HIS A 55 20.79 6.77 -0.99
N GLY A 56 20.43 5.52 -0.74
CA GLY A 56 20.56 4.41 -1.68
C GLY A 56 19.42 4.30 -2.70
N PRO A 57 19.57 3.44 -3.72
CA PRO A 57 18.50 3.14 -4.67
C PRO A 57 17.27 2.53 -3.97
N ALA A 58 16.11 3.16 -4.10
CA ALA A 58 14.90 2.79 -3.36
C ALA A 58 14.23 1.45 -3.80
N GLY A 59 14.51 0.98 -5.02
CA GLY A 59 13.76 -0.14 -5.63
C GLY A 59 12.25 0.13 -5.74
N THR A 60 11.44 -0.93 -5.95
CA THR A 60 9.98 -0.79 -6.11
C THR A 60 9.16 -1.34 -4.94
N ALA A 61 9.81 -1.88 -3.90
CA ALA A 61 9.12 -2.59 -2.82
C ALA A 61 8.15 -1.67 -2.04
N ARG A 62 8.61 -0.46 -1.67
CA ARG A 62 7.80 0.53 -0.95
C ARG A 62 6.62 1.03 -1.79
N LEU A 63 6.84 1.26 -3.08
CA LEU A 63 5.78 1.65 -4.03
C LEU A 63 4.69 0.57 -4.13
N ARG A 64 5.10 -0.70 -4.24
CA ARG A 64 4.17 -1.84 -4.34
C ARG A 64 3.32 -2.05 -3.08
N ALA A 65 3.73 -1.55 -1.91
CA ALA A 65 2.93 -1.63 -0.69
C ALA A 65 1.61 -0.83 -0.77
N PHE A 66 1.55 0.17 -1.67
CA PHE A 66 0.42 1.11 -1.79
C PHE A 66 -0.34 1.00 -3.12
N LEU A 67 0.10 0.15 -4.04
CA LEU A 67 -0.64 -0.19 -5.26
C LEU A 67 -1.67 -1.29 -5.01
N GLU A 68 -2.74 -1.29 -5.79
CA GLU A 68 -3.73 -2.38 -5.82
C GLU A 68 -3.80 -2.98 -7.22
N ILE A 69 -3.98 -4.30 -7.27
CA ILE A 69 -4.20 -4.98 -8.54
C ILE A 69 -5.69 -4.90 -8.86
N LYS A 70 -6.01 -4.14 -9.90
CA LYS A 70 -7.33 -4.16 -10.51
C LYS A 70 -7.28 -5.00 -11.77
N THR A 71 -7.69 -6.25 -11.67
CA THR A 71 -7.81 -7.14 -12.84
C THR A 71 -9.10 -6.81 -13.59
N VAL A 72 -8.98 -6.36 -14.85
CA VAL A 72 -10.11 -6.08 -15.73
C VAL A 72 -10.07 -7.08 -16.89
N TRP A 73 -11.17 -7.79 -17.08
CA TRP A 73 -11.34 -8.71 -18.20
C TRP A 73 -12.05 -7.97 -19.33
N HIS A 74 -11.36 -7.79 -20.45
CA HIS A 74 -11.94 -7.27 -21.68
C HIS A 74 -11.82 -8.32 -22.79
N PRO A 75 -12.79 -8.44 -23.70
CA PRO A 75 -12.64 -9.28 -24.88
C PRO A 75 -11.36 -8.90 -25.64
N VAL A 76 -10.59 -9.89 -26.02
CA VAL A 76 -9.45 -9.76 -26.93
C VAL A 76 -9.63 -10.77 -28.04
N GLY A 77 -9.60 -10.30 -29.29
CA GLY A 77 -9.55 -11.22 -30.42
C GLY A 77 -8.27 -12.04 -30.34
N ALA A 78 -8.38 -13.36 -30.39
CA ALA A 78 -7.22 -14.19 -30.67
C ALA A 78 -6.97 -14.11 -32.18
N PRO A 79 -5.76 -13.72 -32.66
CA PRO A 79 -5.39 -14.08 -34.01
C PRO A 79 -5.53 -15.60 -34.08
N SER A 80 -6.41 -16.08 -34.96
CA SER A 80 -6.59 -17.51 -35.13
C SER A 80 -5.24 -18.10 -35.53
N LEU A 81 -4.70 -19.00 -34.70
CA LEU A 81 -3.57 -19.85 -35.11
C LEU A 81 -4.02 -20.96 -36.06
N SER A 82 -5.24 -20.88 -36.59
CA SER A 82 -5.76 -21.70 -37.65
C SER A 82 -6.41 -20.81 -38.71
N GLY A 83 -5.98 -20.96 -39.96
CA GLY A 83 -6.81 -20.60 -41.09
C GLY A 83 -8.11 -21.38 -40.98
N GLY A 84 -9.24 -20.69 -40.87
CA GLY A 84 -10.52 -21.35 -40.72
C GLY A 84 -11.66 -20.36 -40.61
N GLY A 85 -12.22 -20.02 -41.78
CA GLY A 85 -13.62 -19.67 -42.04
C GLY A 85 -14.33 -18.73 -41.07
N GLY A 86 -14.64 -17.53 -41.56
CA GLY A 86 -15.47 -16.54 -40.87
C GLY A 86 -16.89 -17.02 -40.55
N TYR A 87 -17.54 -16.20 -39.73
CA TYR A 87 -19.00 -16.05 -39.75
C TYR A 87 -19.38 -15.01 -40.81
#